data_AF-A0A7T6VMR4-F1
#
_entry.id   AF-A0A7T6VMR4-F1
#
_cell.length_a   1.000
_cell.length_b   1.000
_cell.length_c   1.000
_cell.angle_alpha   90.00
_cell.angle_beta   90.00
_cell.angle_gamma   90.00
#
_symmetry.space_group_name_H-M   'P 1'
#
loop_
_entity.id
_entity.type
_entity.pdbx_description
1 polymer ?
#
loop_
_entity_poly.entity_id
_entity_poly.type
_entity_poly.pdbx_seq_one_letter_code
_entity_poly.pdbx_strand_id
1 'polypeptide(L)'
;MIPIGAALAGGLVVAALAAIVWRMARARLVVAMMREADVLRDALGAAETRADAAAAAHADAADAWAQREAALEAALAHATAGAGERHDALQALAAERAALSQHATKLAEEAARLRGLAGTFERWHEQMISLTTQNQDMRTKNQELSAIVAHVSIVSLNASIEAARAGAAGRGFSIVASEVRGLAARSQQLSNSYRDSLNRNDLVTAATFQDIQAGGKMITAALATVETLAGQLHACLEGAAA
;
A
#
# COMPACT_ATOMS: atom_id res chain seq x y z
N MET A 1 58.06 129.07 -44.69
CA MET A 1 58.50 128.00 -43.78
C MET A 1 57.29 127.13 -43.48
N ILE A 2 57.21 125.98 -44.15
CA ILE A 2 56.13 124.99 -44.07
C ILE A 2 56.35 124.10 -42.81
N PRO A 3 55.50 123.13 -42.44
CA PRO A 3 54.65 123.17 -41.26
C PRO A 3 54.92 121.94 -40.34
N ILE A 4 55.79 122.06 -39.33
CA ILE A 4 56.19 120.86 -38.55
C ILE A 4 55.25 120.62 -37.33
N GLY A 5 54.54 121.65 -36.86
CA GLY A 5 53.63 121.54 -35.72
C GLY A 5 52.30 120.82 -36.01
N ALA A 6 51.77 120.92 -37.23
CA ALA A 6 50.46 120.34 -37.57
C ALA A 6 50.52 118.82 -37.88
N ALA A 7 51.64 118.34 -38.43
CA ALA A 7 51.84 116.92 -38.74
C ALA A 7 52.08 116.07 -37.46
N LEU A 8 52.79 116.62 -36.46
CA LEU A 8 52.97 115.98 -35.15
C LEU A 8 51.66 115.96 -34.33
N ALA A 9 50.85 117.02 -34.42
CA ALA A 9 49.53 117.07 -33.79
C ALA A 9 48.54 116.07 -34.42
N GLY A 10 48.52 115.96 -35.77
CA GLY A 10 47.72 114.97 -36.48
C GLY A 10 48.13 113.52 -36.18
N GLY A 11 49.44 113.24 -36.10
CA GLY A 11 49.98 111.94 -35.73
C GLY A 11 49.64 111.53 -34.28
N LEU A 12 49.68 112.48 -33.33
CA LEU A 12 49.25 112.26 -31.95
C LEU A 12 47.76 111.93 -31.83
N VAL A 13 46.90 112.60 -32.61
CA VAL A 13 45.45 112.35 -32.63
C VAL A 13 45.14 110.98 -33.24
N VAL A 14 45.79 110.60 -34.34
CA VAL A 14 45.61 109.27 -34.96
C VAL A 14 46.14 108.17 -34.05
N ALA A 15 47.29 108.35 -33.40
CA ALA A 15 47.83 107.40 -32.43
C ALA A 15 46.93 107.27 -31.19
N ALA A 16 46.37 108.38 -30.70
CA ALA A 16 45.41 108.37 -29.59
C ALA A 16 44.10 107.67 -29.97
N LEU A 17 43.55 107.93 -31.16
CA LEU A 17 42.36 107.24 -31.68
C LEU A 17 42.63 105.74 -31.91
N ALA A 18 43.78 105.37 -32.48
CA ALA A 18 44.19 103.99 -32.65
C ALA A 18 44.36 103.28 -31.29
N ALA A 19 44.96 103.95 -30.30
CA ALA A 19 45.08 103.44 -28.93
C ALA A 19 43.71 103.28 -28.27
N ILE A 20 42.77 104.21 -28.48
CA ILE A 20 41.39 104.13 -27.98
C ILE A 20 40.62 102.99 -28.64
N VAL A 21 40.71 102.82 -29.96
CA VAL A 21 40.09 101.72 -30.71
C VAL A 21 40.70 100.38 -30.31
N TRP A 22 42.03 100.29 -30.17
CA TRP A 22 42.71 99.10 -29.68
C TRP A 22 42.31 98.76 -28.24
N ARG A 23 42.18 99.77 -27.36
CA ARG A 23 41.70 99.60 -25.99
C ARG A 23 40.24 99.14 -25.94
N MET A 24 39.38 99.66 -26.81
CA MET A 24 37.99 99.21 -26.94
C MET A 24 37.87 97.80 -27.54
N ALA A 25 38.63 97.48 -28.58
CA ALA A 25 38.66 96.15 -29.19
C ALA A 25 39.18 95.11 -28.19
N ARG A 26 40.25 95.44 -27.45
CA ARG A 26 40.77 94.62 -26.34
C ARG A 26 39.75 94.46 -25.22
N ALA A 27 39.05 95.51 -24.81
CA ALA A 27 38.00 95.43 -23.79
C ALA A 27 36.82 94.55 -24.26
N ARG A 28 36.39 94.67 -25.52
CA ARG A 28 35.35 93.80 -26.11
C ARG A 28 35.77 92.34 -26.16
N LEU A 29 37.02 92.06 -26.53
CA LEU A 29 37.55 90.70 -26.58
C LEU A 29 37.66 90.08 -25.18
N VAL A 30 38.11 90.86 -24.18
CA VAL A 30 38.11 90.42 -22.77
C VAL A 30 36.70 90.15 -22.28
N VAL A 31 35.72 91.02 -22.58
CA VAL A 31 34.30 90.79 -22.21
C VAL A 31 33.71 89.57 -22.93
N ALA A 32 34.05 89.35 -24.20
CA ALA A 32 33.60 88.17 -24.95
C ALA A 32 34.20 86.89 -24.36
N MET A 33 35.51 86.87 -24.06
CA MET A 33 36.17 85.75 -23.40
C MET A 33 35.65 85.51 -21.98
N MET A 34 35.32 86.57 -21.22
CA MET A 34 34.69 86.44 -19.91
C MET A 34 33.30 85.81 -20.02
N ARG A 35 32.47 86.24 -20.99
CA ARG A 35 31.16 85.63 -21.24
C ARG A 35 31.27 84.16 -21.65
N GLU A 36 32.23 83.83 -22.51
CA GLU A 36 32.48 82.45 -22.93
C GLU A 36 32.96 81.59 -21.75
N ALA A 37 33.82 82.13 -20.88
CA ALA A 37 34.24 81.46 -19.65
C ALA A 37 33.09 81.25 -18.66
N ASP A 38 32.16 82.22 -18.52
CA ASP A 38 30.97 82.09 -17.68
C ASP A 38 30.01 81.02 -18.24
N VAL A 39 29.76 81.01 -19.56
CA VAL A 39 28.95 79.96 -20.21
C VAL A 39 29.56 78.57 -20.03
N LEU A 40 30.89 78.45 -20.18
CA LEU A 40 31.59 77.18 -19.95
C LEU A 40 31.52 76.76 -18.47
N ARG A 41 31.62 77.71 -17.53
CA ARG A 41 31.50 77.44 -16.09
C ARG A 41 30.09 76.99 -15.72
N ASP A 42 29.05 77.62 -16.27
CA ASP A 42 27.66 77.22 -16.08
C ASP A 42 27.38 75.85 -16.71
N ALA A 43 27.90 75.60 -17.91
CA ALA A 43 27.80 74.30 -18.58
C ALA A 43 28.50 73.19 -17.79
N LEU A 44 29.65 73.47 -17.19
CA LEU A 44 30.38 72.55 -16.32
C LEU A 44 29.58 72.24 -15.05
N GLY A 45 29.03 73.25 -14.36
CA GLY A 45 28.18 73.04 -13.19
C GLY A 45 26.89 72.28 -13.51
N ALA A 46 26.29 72.54 -14.69
CA ALA A 46 25.16 71.77 -15.19
C ALA A 46 25.52 70.32 -15.56
N ALA A 47 26.76 70.06 -15.99
CA ALA A 47 27.25 68.71 -16.25
C ALA A 47 27.54 67.95 -14.95
N GLU A 48 28.14 68.61 -13.96
CA GLU A 48 28.42 68.05 -12.63
C GLU A 48 27.12 67.65 -11.90
N THR A 49 26.14 68.55 -11.84
CA THR A 49 24.82 68.25 -11.28
C THR A 49 24.10 67.09 -11.99
N ARG A 50 24.22 66.99 -13.32
CA ARG A 50 23.70 65.83 -14.07
C ARG A 50 24.45 64.55 -13.74
N ALA A 51 25.77 64.62 -13.57
CA ALA A 51 26.60 63.47 -13.19
C ALA A 51 26.25 62.99 -11.77
N ASP A 52 26.07 63.90 -10.82
CA ASP A 52 25.64 63.59 -9.45
C ASP A 52 24.24 62.96 -9.44
N ALA A 53 23.30 63.54 -10.20
CA ALA A 53 21.96 62.98 -10.34
C ALA A 53 21.96 61.58 -10.99
N ALA A 54 22.80 61.36 -12.00
CA ALA A 54 22.99 60.05 -12.61
C ALA A 54 23.62 59.05 -11.63
N ALA A 55 24.62 59.47 -10.86
CA ALA A 55 25.26 58.64 -9.83
C ALA A 55 24.26 58.24 -8.74
N ALA A 56 23.42 59.17 -8.27
CA ALA A 56 22.35 58.89 -7.32
C ALA A 56 21.32 57.91 -7.90
N ALA A 57 20.86 58.12 -9.14
CA ALA A 57 19.94 57.19 -9.80
C ALA A 57 20.54 55.80 -10.00
N HIS A 58 21.84 55.70 -10.29
CA HIS A 58 22.55 54.42 -10.37
C HIS A 58 22.69 53.74 -9.01
N ALA A 59 22.93 54.49 -7.93
CA ALA A 59 22.95 53.96 -6.57
C ALA A 59 21.56 53.42 -6.16
N ASP A 60 20.50 54.20 -6.39
CA ASP A 60 19.12 53.78 -6.11
C ASP A 60 18.75 52.52 -6.91
N ALA A 61 19.16 52.45 -8.18
CA ALA A 61 18.93 51.26 -9.02
C ALA A 61 19.71 50.04 -8.52
N ALA A 62 20.95 50.21 -8.06
CA ALA A 62 21.76 49.14 -7.48
C ALA A 62 21.12 48.60 -6.19
N ASP A 63 20.64 49.48 -5.31
CA ASP A 63 19.92 49.10 -4.09
C ASP A 63 18.61 48.37 -4.41
N ALA A 64 17.84 48.84 -5.40
CA ALA A 64 16.63 48.18 -5.84
C ALA A 64 16.90 46.77 -6.42
N TRP A 65 18.00 46.61 -7.17
CA TRP A 65 18.43 45.31 -7.67
C TRP A 65 18.85 44.37 -6.55
N ALA A 66 19.64 44.85 -5.58
CA ALA A 66 20.05 44.05 -4.42
C ALA A 66 18.85 43.58 -3.58
N GLN A 67 17.85 44.45 -3.37
CA GLN A 67 16.61 44.07 -2.69
C GLN A 67 15.82 43.02 -3.47
N ARG A 68 15.76 43.14 -4.80
CA ARG A 68 15.06 42.18 -5.66
C ARG A 68 15.76 40.83 -5.71
N GLU A 69 17.09 40.81 -5.75
CA GLU A 69 17.90 39.58 -5.64
C GLU A 69 17.65 38.89 -4.31
N ALA A 70 17.75 39.61 -3.18
CA ALA A 70 17.47 39.06 -1.86
C ALA A 70 16.02 38.51 -1.74
N ALA A 71 15.04 39.20 -2.34
CA ALA A 71 13.66 38.72 -2.38
C ALA A 71 13.51 37.43 -3.21
N LEU A 72 14.22 37.31 -4.33
CA LEU A 72 14.23 36.10 -5.16
C LEU A 72 14.93 34.93 -4.45
N GLU A 73 16.05 35.17 -3.77
CA GLU A 73 16.74 34.16 -2.96
C GLU A 73 15.83 33.63 -1.85
N ALA A 74 15.15 34.52 -1.12
CA ALA A 74 14.18 34.14 -0.08
C ALA A 74 13.00 33.34 -0.66
N ALA A 75 12.46 33.75 -1.80
CA ALA A 75 11.38 33.03 -2.47
C ALA A 75 11.82 31.65 -2.97
N LEU A 76 13.05 31.53 -3.51
CA LEU A 76 13.61 30.26 -3.94
C LEU A 76 13.85 29.33 -2.76
N ALA A 77 14.41 29.84 -1.66
CA ALA A 77 14.61 29.06 -0.42
C ALA A 77 13.28 28.54 0.15
N HIS A 78 12.23 29.37 0.12
CA HIS A 78 10.90 28.93 0.55
C HIS A 78 10.31 27.87 -0.39
N ALA A 79 10.46 28.05 -1.71
CA ALA A 79 9.98 27.10 -2.71
C ALA A 79 10.70 25.74 -2.63
N THR A 80 12.01 25.72 -2.40
CA THR A 80 12.81 24.49 -2.24
C THR A 80 12.48 23.77 -0.94
N ALA A 81 12.31 24.50 0.17
CA ALA A 81 11.86 23.93 1.44
C ALA A 81 10.47 23.28 1.27
N GLY A 82 9.50 24.00 0.70
CA GLY A 82 8.16 23.46 0.46
C GLY A 82 8.13 22.31 -0.56
N ALA A 83 9.08 22.25 -1.50
CA ALA A 83 9.25 21.12 -2.40
C ALA A 83 9.83 19.89 -1.68
N GLY A 84 10.77 20.09 -0.74
CA GLY A 84 11.29 19.04 0.13
C GLY A 84 10.20 18.43 1.01
N GLU A 85 9.40 19.26 1.68
CA GLU A 85 8.28 18.78 2.50
C GLU A 85 7.25 17.98 1.69
N ARG A 86 6.90 18.44 0.49
CA ARG A 86 6.03 17.70 -0.43
C ARG A 86 6.65 16.38 -0.89
N HIS A 87 7.96 16.36 -1.13
CA HIS A 87 8.67 15.14 -1.51
C HIS A 87 8.63 14.10 -0.37
N ASP A 88 8.92 14.52 0.86
CA ASP A 88 8.89 13.65 2.04
C ASP A 88 7.47 13.11 2.29
N ALA A 89 6.44 13.96 2.14
CA ALA A 89 5.04 13.55 2.25
C ALA A 89 4.65 12.51 1.18
N LEU A 90 5.08 12.69 -0.06
CA LEU A 90 4.85 11.71 -1.14
C LEU A 90 5.57 10.39 -0.88
N GLN A 91 6.80 10.42 -0.35
CA GLN A 91 7.52 9.20 0.03
C GLN A 91 6.81 8.44 1.16
N ALA A 92 6.32 9.16 2.18
CA ALA A 92 5.57 8.57 3.27
C ALA A 92 4.27 7.90 2.78
N LEU A 93 3.51 8.58 1.91
CA LEU A 93 2.29 8.04 1.31
C LEU A 93 2.59 6.81 0.43
N ALA A 94 3.68 6.84 -0.34
CA ALA A 94 4.11 5.71 -1.16
C ALA A 94 4.48 4.47 -0.30
N ALA A 95 5.16 4.69 0.83
CA ALA A 95 5.50 3.64 1.77
C ALA A 95 4.25 3.03 2.43
N GLU A 96 3.30 3.87 2.85
CA GLU A 96 2.01 3.42 3.40
C GLU A 96 1.21 2.59 2.38
N ARG A 97 1.14 3.07 1.13
CA ARG A 97 0.47 2.35 0.04
C ARG A 97 1.14 1.00 -0.25
N ALA A 98 2.47 0.93 -0.21
CA ALA A 98 3.20 -0.33 -0.37
C ALA A 98 2.88 -1.32 0.76
N ALA A 99 2.81 -0.84 2.02
CA ALA A 99 2.43 -1.66 3.17
C ALA A 99 0.98 -2.19 3.06
N LEU A 100 0.04 -1.33 2.67
CA LEU A 100 -1.35 -1.72 2.43
C LEU A 100 -1.45 -2.74 1.29
N SER A 101 -0.74 -2.55 0.18
CA SER A 101 -0.69 -3.53 -0.90
C SER A 101 -0.17 -4.89 -0.44
N GLN A 102 0.85 -4.91 0.43
CA GLN A 102 1.37 -6.15 1.01
C GLN A 102 0.36 -6.83 1.95
N HIS A 103 -0.41 -6.04 2.70
CA HIS A 103 -1.51 -6.58 3.52
C HIS A 103 -2.61 -7.20 2.64
N ALA A 104 -2.90 -6.58 1.48
CA ALA A 104 -3.87 -7.09 0.52
C ALA A 104 -3.47 -8.49 0.00
N THR A 105 -2.21 -8.65 -0.38
CA THR A 105 -1.71 -9.92 -0.91
C THR A 105 -1.73 -11.01 0.17
N LYS A 106 -1.31 -10.70 1.40
CA LYS A 106 -1.40 -11.64 2.53
C LYS A 106 -2.84 -12.08 2.79
N LEU A 107 -3.79 -11.15 2.75
CA LEU A 107 -5.18 -11.45 3.00
C LEU A 107 -5.80 -12.34 1.90
N ALA A 108 -5.39 -12.13 0.65
CA ALA A 108 -5.77 -13.01 -0.46
C ALA A 108 -5.19 -14.43 -0.33
N GLU A 109 -3.94 -14.56 0.14
CA GLU A 109 -3.34 -15.86 0.46
C GLU A 109 -4.14 -16.60 1.54
N GLU A 110 -4.55 -15.90 2.61
CA GLU A 110 -5.31 -16.55 3.68
C GLU A 110 -6.73 -16.91 3.26
N ALA A 111 -7.37 -16.11 2.38
CA ALA A 111 -8.61 -16.50 1.75
C ALA A 111 -8.46 -17.81 0.95
N ALA A 112 -7.37 -17.95 0.18
CA ALA A 112 -7.09 -19.16 -0.58
C ALA A 112 -6.86 -20.37 0.33
N ARG A 113 -6.13 -20.20 1.44
CA ARG A 113 -5.96 -21.27 2.45
C ARG A 113 -7.29 -21.70 3.06
N LEU A 114 -8.15 -20.74 3.44
CA LEU A 114 -9.47 -21.03 4.00
C LEU A 114 -10.37 -21.76 3.01
N ARG A 115 -10.36 -21.40 1.72
CA ARG A 115 -11.08 -22.16 0.67
C ARG A 115 -10.58 -23.60 0.54
N GLY A 116 -9.26 -23.80 0.59
CA GLY A 116 -8.67 -25.14 0.61
C GLY A 116 -9.12 -25.97 1.81
N LEU A 117 -9.21 -25.33 2.98
CA LEU A 117 -9.72 -25.97 4.19
C LEU A 117 -11.22 -26.31 4.06
N ALA A 118 -12.05 -25.39 3.54
CA ALA A 118 -13.47 -25.62 3.28
C ALA A 118 -13.69 -26.84 2.38
N GLY A 119 -12.93 -26.95 1.29
CA GLY A 119 -12.98 -28.12 0.40
C GLY A 119 -12.54 -29.42 1.08
N THR A 120 -11.68 -29.34 2.11
CA THR A 120 -11.28 -30.52 2.91
C THR A 120 -12.41 -30.97 3.84
N PHE A 121 -13.10 -30.03 4.48
CA PHE A 121 -14.28 -30.32 5.29
C PHE A 121 -15.43 -30.93 4.47
N GLU A 122 -15.63 -30.46 3.24
CA GLU A 122 -16.61 -31.06 2.33
C GLU A 122 -16.28 -32.52 2.00
N ARG A 123 -15.02 -32.82 1.70
CA ARG A 123 -14.58 -34.21 1.47
C ARG A 123 -14.76 -35.07 2.72
N TRP A 124 -14.45 -34.55 3.89
CA TRP A 124 -14.68 -35.27 5.15
C TRP A 124 -16.16 -35.51 5.40
N HIS A 125 -17.02 -34.54 5.10
CA HIS A 125 -18.46 -34.69 5.20
C HIS A 125 -18.97 -35.86 4.36
N GLU A 126 -18.54 -35.94 3.09
CA GLU A 126 -18.89 -37.05 2.20
C GLU A 126 -18.36 -38.41 2.71
N GLN A 127 -17.13 -38.42 3.23
CA GLN A 127 -16.54 -39.63 3.84
C GLN A 127 -17.35 -40.10 5.06
N MET A 128 -17.88 -39.19 5.87
CA MET A 128 -18.72 -39.53 7.02
C MET A 128 -20.06 -40.14 6.60
N ILE A 129 -20.69 -39.61 5.53
CA ILE A 129 -21.93 -40.17 4.97
C ILE A 129 -21.68 -41.62 4.50
N SER A 130 -20.55 -41.85 3.82
CA SER A 130 -20.13 -43.19 3.40
C SER A 130 -19.90 -44.11 4.61
N LEU A 131 -19.23 -43.62 5.66
CA LEU A 131 -18.96 -44.40 6.87
C LEU A 131 -20.25 -44.79 7.61
N THR A 132 -21.23 -43.89 7.71
CA THR A 132 -22.56 -44.21 8.28
C THR A 132 -23.25 -45.31 7.47
N THR A 133 -23.19 -45.22 6.15
CA THR A 133 -23.78 -46.24 5.26
C THR A 133 -23.09 -47.59 5.42
N GLN A 134 -21.76 -47.61 5.53
CA GLN A 134 -20.98 -48.84 5.77
C GLN A 134 -21.30 -49.47 7.13
N ASN A 135 -21.40 -48.68 8.21
CA ASN A 135 -21.80 -49.21 9.52
C ASN A 135 -23.20 -49.82 9.48
N GLN A 136 -24.13 -49.23 8.73
CA GLN A 136 -25.47 -49.77 8.56
C GLN A 136 -25.48 -51.10 7.80
N ASP A 137 -24.69 -51.23 6.74
CA ASP A 137 -24.50 -52.51 6.03
C ASP A 137 -23.88 -53.58 6.94
N MET A 138 -22.84 -53.23 7.70
CA MET A 138 -22.23 -54.12 8.69
C MET A 138 -23.21 -54.59 9.75
N ARG A 139 -24.14 -53.73 10.20
CA ARG A 139 -25.21 -54.13 11.11
C ARG A 139 -26.12 -55.18 10.50
N THR A 140 -26.58 -54.97 9.27
CA THR A 140 -27.46 -55.92 8.58
C THR A 140 -26.77 -57.28 8.46
N LYS A 141 -25.51 -57.31 8.01
CA LYS A 141 -24.70 -58.54 7.93
C LYS A 141 -24.52 -59.22 9.29
N ASN A 142 -24.30 -58.46 10.35
CA ASN A 142 -24.17 -59.04 11.70
C ASN A 142 -25.52 -59.60 12.22
N GLN A 143 -26.64 -59.00 11.86
CA GLN A 143 -27.98 -59.53 12.19
C GLN A 143 -28.23 -60.85 11.46
N GLU A 144 -27.90 -60.93 10.17
CA GLU A 144 -27.97 -62.17 9.39
C GLU A 144 -27.08 -63.26 9.99
N LEU A 145 -25.83 -62.92 10.36
CA LEU A 145 -24.92 -63.84 11.03
C LEU A 145 -25.52 -64.35 12.35
N SER A 146 -26.07 -63.46 13.18
CA SER A 146 -26.73 -63.86 14.43
C SER A 146 -27.91 -64.81 14.17
N ALA A 147 -28.69 -64.60 13.12
CA ALA A 147 -29.80 -65.48 12.76
C ALA A 147 -29.31 -66.87 12.31
N ILE A 148 -28.25 -66.92 11.49
CA ILE A 148 -27.60 -68.18 11.06
C ILE A 148 -27.07 -68.94 12.28
N VAL A 149 -26.36 -68.26 13.18
CA VAL A 149 -25.79 -68.87 14.39
C VAL A 149 -26.90 -69.43 15.30
N ALA A 150 -27.99 -68.70 15.49
CA ALA A 150 -29.15 -69.18 16.24
C ALA A 150 -29.76 -70.45 15.60
N HIS A 151 -29.88 -70.48 14.27
CA HIS A 151 -30.35 -71.65 13.54
C HIS A 151 -29.41 -72.86 13.70
N VAL A 152 -28.09 -72.67 13.57
CA VAL A 152 -27.09 -73.73 13.81
C VAL A 152 -27.18 -74.27 15.24
N SER A 153 -27.41 -73.40 16.23
CA SER A 153 -27.63 -73.83 17.61
C SER A 153 -28.87 -74.73 17.75
N ILE A 154 -29.96 -74.45 17.02
CA ILE A 154 -31.17 -75.29 17.03
C ILE A 154 -30.92 -76.62 16.32
N VAL A 155 -30.28 -76.60 15.15
CA VAL A 155 -29.97 -77.82 14.37
C VAL A 155 -29.05 -78.74 15.17
N SER A 156 -28.00 -78.20 15.80
CA SER A 156 -27.09 -78.97 16.65
C SER A 156 -27.78 -79.56 17.87
N LEU A 157 -28.71 -78.83 18.50
CA LEU A 157 -29.52 -79.36 19.59
C LEU A 157 -30.39 -80.55 19.13
N ASN A 158 -31.08 -80.41 17.99
CA ASN A 158 -31.88 -81.48 17.41
C ASN A 158 -31.01 -82.72 17.09
N ALA A 159 -29.81 -82.50 16.54
CA ALA A 159 -28.85 -83.57 16.28
C ALA A 159 -28.37 -84.27 17.56
N SER A 160 -28.10 -83.52 18.64
CA SER A 160 -27.76 -84.12 19.94
C SER A 160 -28.91 -84.96 20.50
N ILE A 161 -30.16 -84.51 20.36
CA ILE A 161 -31.35 -85.26 20.81
C ILE A 161 -31.48 -86.58 20.02
N GLU A 162 -31.36 -86.52 18.69
CA GLU A 162 -31.49 -87.73 17.87
C GLU A 162 -30.31 -88.70 18.09
N ALA A 163 -29.10 -88.17 18.31
CA ALA A 163 -27.94 -88.97 18.69
C ALA A 163 -28.13 -89.69 20.04
N ALA A 164 -28.75 -89.02 21.03
CA ALA A 164 -29.11 -89.66 22.29
C ALA A 164 -30.18 -90.75 22.10
N ARG A 165 -31.14 -90.52 21.20
CA ARG A 165 -32.20 -91.48 20.86
C ARG A 165 -31.66 -92.76 20.20
N ALA A 166 -30.62 -92.64 19.38
CA ALA A 166 -29.92 -93.77 18.76
C ALA A 166 -29.03 -94.57 19.74
N GLY A 167 -28.92 -94.14 21.01
CA GLY A 167 -28.20 -94.86 22.06
C GLY A 167 -26.72 -95.09 21.74
N ALA A 168 -26.26 -96.34 21.81
CA ALA A 168 -24.85 -96.68 21.62
C ALA A 168 -24.32 -96.33 20.22
N ALA A 169 -25.17 -96.38 19.19
CA ALA A 169 -24.82 -96.06 17.80
C ALA A 169 -24.66 -94.55 17.56
N GLY A 170 -25.29 -93.71 18.37
CA GLY A 170 -25.28 -92.24 18.23
C GLY A 170 -24.17 -91.51 18.99
N ARG A 171 -23.35 -92.20 19.80
CA ARG A 171 -22.35 -91.55 20.68
C ARG A 171 -21.39 -90.61 19.95
N GLY A 172 -20.87 -91.00 18.79
CA GLY A 172 -19.99 -90.15 17.98
C GLY A 172 -20.69 -88.89 17.48
N PHE A 173 -21.93 -89.02 17.00
CA PHE A 173 -22.75 -87.89 16.56
C PHE A 173 -23.12 -86.94 17.70
N SER A 174 -23.34 -87.47 18.92
CA SER A 174 -23.63 -86.65 20.10
C SER A 174 -22.46 -85.73 20.46
N ILE A 175 -21.21 -86.21 20.33
CA ILE A 175 -20.01 -85.41 20.59
C ILE A 175 -19.90 -84.28 19.57
N VAL A 176 -20.04 -84.60 18.27
CA VAL A 176 -19.99 -83.61 17.20
C VAL A 176 -21.08 -82.55 17.37
N ALA A 177 -22.32 -82.96 17.67
CA ALA A 177 -23.42 -82.04 17.89
C ALA A 177 -23.18 -81.09 19.09
N SER A 178 -22.56 -81.59 20.17
CA SER A 178 -22.18 -80.75 21.31
C SER A 178 -21.08 -79.73 20.95
N GLU A 179 -20.07 -80.13 20.18
CA GLU A 179 -19.02 -79.21 19.71
C GLU A 179 -19.57 -78.13 18.78
N VAL A 180 -20.46 -78.49 17.84
CA VAL A 180 -21.13 -77.53 16.96
C VAL A 180 -21.99 -76.55 17.77
N ARG A 181 -22.71 -77.02 18.79
CA ARG A 181 -23.48 -76.14 19.68
C ARG A 181 -22.59 -75.19 20.47
N GLY A 182 -21.46 -75.67 20.98
CA GLY A 182 -20.46 -74.84 21.64
C GLY A 182 -19.87 -73.78 20.71
N LEU A 183 -19.60 -74.12 19.45
CA LEU A 183 -19.14 -73.18 18.44
C LEU A 183 -20.21 -72.11 18.15
N ALA A 184 -21.47 -72.50 17.98
CA ALA A 184 -22.58 -71.57 17.78
C ALA A 184 -22.72 -70.59 18.96
N ALA A 185 -22.63 -71.07 20.21
CA ALA A 185 -22.69 -70.19 21.38
C ALA A 185 -21.55 -69.15 21.39
N ARG A 186 -20.32 -69.56 21.06
CA ARG A 186 -19.18 -68.64 20.93
C ARG A 186 -19.38 -67.64 19.79
N SER A 187 -19.87 -68.07 18.64
CA SER A 187 -20.18 -67.19 17.51
C SER A 187 -21.26 -66.17 17.86
N GLN A 188 -22.26 -66.53 18.67
CA GLN A 188 -23.30 -65.62 19.13
C GLN A 188 -22.73 -64.52 20.05
N GLN A 189 -21.84 -64.90 20.96
CA GLN A 189 -21.14 -63.93 21.81
C GLN A 189 -20.30 -62.96 20.98
N LEU A 190 -19.60 -63.45 19.96
CA LEU A 190 -18.82 -62.60 19.05
C LEU A 190 -19.72 -61.63 18.26
N SER A 191 -20.85 -62.11 17.73
CA SER A 191 -21.83 -61.27 17.04
C SER A 191 -22.40 -60.18 17.94
N ASN A 192 -22.68 -60.49 19.21
CA ASN A 192 -23.14 -59.48 20.18
C ASN A 192 -22.06 -58.42 20.44
N SER A 193 -20.81 -58.83 20.67
CA SER A 193 -19.68 -57.91 20.87
C SER A 193 -19.43 -57.01 19.65
N TYR A 194 -19.58 -57.58 18.44
CA TYR A 194 -19.50 -56.81 17.20
C TYR A 194 -20.63 -55.78 17.10
N ARG A 195 -21.85 -56.14 17.52
CA ARG A 195 -23.00 -55.22 17.58
C ARG A 195 -22.75 -54.03 18.51
N ASP A 196 -22.17 -54.29 19.69
CA ASP A 196 -21.81 -53.23 20.63
C ASP A 196 -20.74 -52.30 20.05
N SER A 197 -19.80 -52.86 19.29
CA SER A 197 -18.74 -52.09 18.62
C SER A 197 -19.32 -51.19 17.52
N LEU A 198 -20.26 -51.70 16.71
CA LEU A 198 -20.98 -50.90 15.71
C LEU A 198 -21.79 -49.77 16.36
N ASN A 199 -22.42 -50.00 17.51
CA ASN A 199 -23.13 -48.95 18.24
C ASN A 199 -22.20 -47.84 18.74
N ARG A 200 -21.00 -48.20 19.22
CA ARG A 200 -19.99 -47.18 19.58
C ARG A 200 -19.49 -46.41 18.36
N ASN A 201 -19.24 -47.11 17.24
CA ASN A 201 -18.83 -46.46 16.00
C ASN A 201 -19.86 -45.42 15.54
N ASP A 202 -21.15 -45.72 15.65
CA ASP A 202 -22.21 -44.77 15.30
C ASP A 202 -22.19 -43.51 16.16
N LEU A 203 -22.01 -43.65 17.46
CA LEU A 203 -21.91 -42.51 18.38
C LEU A 203 -20.72 -41.62 18.02
N VAL A 204 -19.56 -42.23 17.77
CA VAL A 204 -18.35 -41.51 17.35
C VAL A 204 -18.58 -40.85 15.98
N THR A 205 -19.18 -41.57 15.03
CA THR A 205 -19.46 -41.08 13.68
C THR A 205 -20.39 -39.85 13.73
N ALA A 206 -21.45 -39.90 14.54
CA ALA A 206 -22.38 -38.79 14.71
C ALA A 206 -21.71 -37.56 15.34
N ALA A 207 -20.90 -37.76 16.38
CA ALA A 207 -20.14 -36.67 17.01
C ALA A 207 -19.15 -36.03 16.03
N THR A 208 -18.36 -36.84 15.33
CA THR A 208 -17.39 -36.34 14.33
C THR A 208 -18.10 -35.60 13.18
N PHE A 209 -19.29 -36.06 12.77
CA PHE A 209 -20.09 -35.36 11.77
C PHE A 209 -20.55 -33.97 12.23
N GLN A 210 -20.96 -33.84 13.50
CA GLN A 210 -21.30 -32.54 14.10
C GLN A 210 -20.09 -31.60 14.16
N ASP A 211 -18.92 -32.11 14.53
CA ASP A 211 -17.68 -31.33 14.58
C ASP A 211 -17.26 -30.84 13.19
N ILE A 212 -17.39 -31.70 12.17
CA ILE A 212 -17.14 -31.33 10.76
C ILE A 212 -18.10 -30.22 10.31
N GLN A 213 -19.40 -30.34 10.63
CA GLN A 213 -20.39 -29.33 10.29
C GLN A 213 -20.12 -27.99 10.98
N ALA A 214 -19.78 -28.01 12.27
CA ALA A 214 -19.42 -26.81 13.01
C ALA A 214 -18.15 -26.16 12.45
N GLY A 215 -17.11 -26.95 12.19
CA GLY A 215 -15.86 -26.48 11.58
C GLY A 215 -16.08 -25.89 10.19
N GLY A 216 -16.91 -26.54 9.36
CA GLY A 216 -17.28 -26.03 8.03
C GLY A 216 -17.96 -24.65 8.11
N LYS A 217 -18.94 -24.48 9.01
CA LYS A 217 -19.59 -23.18 9.24
C LYS A 217 -18.60 -22.11 9.69
N MET A 218 -17.70 -22.43 10.64
CA MET A 218 -16.67 -21.50 11.11
C MET A 218 -15.75 -21.05 9.98
N ILE A 219 -15.35 -21.96 9.08
CA ILE A 219 -14.52 -21.63 7.92
C ILE A 219 -15.26 -20.72 6.95
N THR A 220 -16.53 -20.99 6.65
CA THR A 220 -17.32 -20.12 5.77
C THR A 220 -17.47 -18.71 6.34
N ALA A 221 -17.67 -18.57 7.66
CA ALA A 221 -17.74 -17.28 8.33
C ALA A 221 -16.39 -16.54 8.32
N ALA A 222 -15.29 -17.25 8.55
CA ALA A 222 -13.94 -16.70 8.46
C ALA A 222 -13.64 -16.22 7.04
N LEU A 223 -14.02 -17.00 6.02
CA LEU A 223 -13.83 -16.65 4.61
C LEU A 223 -14.61 -15.37 4.26
N ALA A 224 -15.87 -15.27 4.64
CA ALA A 224 -16.68 -14.06 4.42
C ALA A 224 -16.06 -12.81 5.08
N THR A 225 -15.48 -12.98 6.28
CA THR A 225 -14.80 -11.89 6.99
C THR A 225 -13.54 -11.43 6.26
N VAL A 226 -12.72 -12.38 5.81
CA VAL A 226 -11.49 -12.12 5.05
C VAL A 226 -11.81 -11.44 3.71
N GLU A 227 -12.83 -11.91 2.99
CA GLU A 227 -13.25 -11.31 1.71
C GLU A 227 -13.81 -9.89 1.89
N THR A 228 -14.54 -9.64 2.98
CA THR A 228 -15.00 -8.29 3.34
C THR A 228 -13.83 -7.35 3.63
N LEU A 229 -12.87 -7.79 4.44
CA LEU A 229 -11.69 -6.99 4.77
C LEU A 229 -10.83 -6.73 3.52
N ALA A 230 -10.72 -7.71 2.62
CA ALA A 230 -10.02 -7.56 1.35
C ALA A 230 -10.70 -6.52 0.45
N GLY A 231 -12.03 -6.53 0.37
CA GLY A 231 -12.81 -5.52 -0.35
C GLY A 231 -12.63 -4.11 0.21
N GLN A 232 -12.66 -3.95 1.55
CA GLN A 232 -12.41 -2.66 2.21
C GLN A 232 -11.01 -2.12 1.93
N LEU A 233 -10.00 -3.00 1.98
CA LEU A 233 -8.62 -2.62 1.71
C LEU A 233 -8.42 -2.23 0.25
N HIS A 234 -9.06 -2.94 -0.69
CA HIS A 234 -9.03 -2.60 -2.11
C HIS A 234 -9.67 -1.23 -2.37
N ALA A 235 -10.83 -0.96 -1.77
CA ALA A 235 -11.49 0.33 -1.86
C ALA A 235 -10.65 1.48 -1.27
N CYS A 236 -9.91 1.22 -0.18
CA CYS A 236 -8.97 2.20 0.38
C CYS A 236 -7.81 2.50 -0.60
N LEU A 237 -7.27 1.46 -1.25
CA LEU A 237 -6.20 1.61 -2.24
C LEU A 237 -6.66 2.36 -3.51
N GLU A 238 -7.90 2.15 -3.96
CA GLU A 238 -8.48 2.87 -5.09
C GLU A 238 -8.88 4.31 -4.74
N GLY A 239 -9.49 4.52 -3.57
CA GLY A 239 -9.86 5.84 -3.08
C GLY A 239 -8.66 6.76 -2.82
N ALA A 240 -7.51 6.19 -2.44
CA ALA A 240 -6.25 6.93 -2.33
C ALA A 240 -5.59 7.26 -3.68
N ALA A 241 -6.09 6.73 -4.80
CA ALA A 241 -5.56 6.98 -6.14
C ALA A 241 -6.30 8.10 -6.90
N ALA A 242 -7.45 8.56 -6.39
CA ALA A 242 -8.26 9.65 -6.93
C ALA A 242 -7.94 11.00 -6.26
#